data_AF-A0AAE0ZX00-F1
#
_entry.id   AF-A0AAE0ZX00-F1
#
_cell.length_a   1.000
_cell.length_b   1.000
_cell.length_c   1.000
_cell.angle_alpha   90.00
_cell.angle_beta   90.00
_cell.angle_gamma   90.00
#
_symmetry.space_group_name_H-M   'P 1'
#
loop_
_entity.id
_entity.type
_entity.pdbx_description
1 polymer ?
#
loop_
_entity_poly.entity_id
_entity_poly.type
_entity_poly.pdbx_seq_one_letter_code
_entity_poly.pdbx_strand_id
1 'polypeptide(L)'
;MVHRRQDGSLAKVCAKTFRSITCVSDNRLQRLVRYKAHGQFMPERRGGSRIKDVDIEVTESIKSWTCSNKCRESHYGRSKSVRSYLPPGLSLSKNVERLEDTSGRREKEKCFYLQVQGHLL
;
A
#
# COMPACT_ATOMS: atom_id res chain seq x y z
N MET A 1 7.41 17.43 28.57
CA MET A 1 7.44 17.11 27.12
C MET A 1 8.86 17.32 26.62
N VAL A 2 9.36 16.47 25.72
CA VAL A 2 10.74 16.58 25.19
C VAL A 2 10.73 16.63 23.66
N HIS A 3 11.61 17.45 23.10
CA HIS A 3 11.85 17.57 21.66
C HIS A 3 13.26 17.09 21.36
N ARG A 4 13.42 16.24 20.32
CA ARG A 4 14.73 15.79 19.87
C ARG A 4 15.31 16.82 18.90
N ARG A 5 16.45 17.40 19.26
CA ARG A 5 17.20 18.32 18.41
C ARG A 5 17.97 17.57 17.32
N GLN A 6 18.54 18.29 16.35
CA GLN A 6 19.28 17.72 15.21
C GLN A 6 20.53 16.95 15.64
N ASP A 7 21.16 17.37 16.73
CA ASP A 7 22.29 16.70 17.41
C ASP A 7 21.86 15.45 18.21
N GLY A 8 20.58 15.07 18.17
CA GLY A 8 20.05 13.89 18.85
C GLY A 8 19.74 14.09 20.34
N SER A 9 20.16 15.21 20.92
CA SER A 9 19.88 15.56 22.32
C SER A 9 18.40 15.87 22.56
N LEU A 10 17.95 15.64 23.81
CA LEU A 10 16.57 15.90 24.22
C LEU A 10 16.46 17.25 24.94
N ALA A 11 15.68 18.15 24.37
CA ALA A 11 15.34 19.44 25.00
C ALA A 11 14.01 19.33 25.75
N LYS A 12 13.96 19.78 27.00
CA LYS A 12 12.70 19.93 27.74
C LYS A 12 11.92 21.11 27.15
N VAL A 13 10.64 20.88 26.85
CA VAL A 13 9.74 21.89 26.30
C VAL A 13 8.62 22.16 27.29
N CYS A 14 8.31 23.45 27.50
CA CYS A 14 7.17 23.87 28.30
C CYS A 14 5.87 23.37 27.67
N ALA A 15 5.07 22.62 28.44
CA ALA A 15 3.82 22.06 27.96
C ALA A 15 2.79 23.15 27.56
N LYS A 16 2.77 24.29 28.26
CA LYS A 16 1.88 25.42 27.94
C LYS A 16 2.23 26.04 26.60
N THR A 17 3.51 26.36 26.38
CA THR A 17 4.00 26.94 25.12
C THR A 17 3.82 25.99 23.95
N PHE A 18 4.15 24.71 24.13
CA PHE A 18 3.97 23.71 23.07
C PHE A 18 2.51 23.59 22.63
N ARG A 19 1.56 23.53 23.58
CA ARG A 19 0.13 23.48 23.27
C ARG A 19 -0.35 24.75 22.57
N SER A 20 0.16 25.92 22.98
CA SER A 20 -0.15 27.20 22.34
C SER A 20 0.33 27.26 20.89
N ILE A 21 1.51 26.73 20.59
CA ILE A 21 2.08 26.77 19.23
C ILE A 21 1.43 25.73 18.32
N THR A 22 1.23 24.51 18.84
CA THR A 22 0.72 23.39 18.03
C THR A 22 -0.80 23.31 17.98
N CYS A 23 -1.49 24.12 18.79
CA CYS A 23 -2.94 24.10 18.96
C CYS A 23 -3.50 22.71 19.31
N VAL A 24 -2.67 21.84 19.90
CA VAL A 24 -3.08 20.49 20.33
C VAL A 24 -3.61 20.56 21.77
N SER A 25 -4.83 20.09 21.97
CA SER A 25 -5.43 20.01 23.31
C SER A 25 -4.69 19.03 24.22
N ASP A 26 -4.77 19.27 25.52
CA ASP A 26 -4.13 18.40 26.51
C ASP A 26 -4.61 16.94 26.41
N ASN A 27 -5.92 16.76 26.25
CA ASN A 27 -6.54 15.45 26.07
C ASN A 27 -5.99 14.71 24.84
N ARG A 28 -5.74 15.42 23.73
CA ARG A 28 -5.17 14.82 22.51
C ARG A 28 -3.72 14.41 22.73
N LEU A 29 -2.92 15.24 23.41
CA LEU A 29 -1.55 14.89 23.77
C LEU A 29 -1.47 13.67 24.68
N GLN A 30 -2.29 13.62 25.73
CA GLN A 30 -2.32 12.48 26.63
C GLN A 30 -2.66 11.17 25.90
N ARG A 31 -3.64 11.20 24.98
CA ARG A 31 -3.98 10.04 24.14
C ARG A 31 -2.78 9.61 23.29
N LEU A 32 -2.14 10.54 22.59
CA LEU A 32 -0.97 10.23 21.75
C LEU A 32 0.19 9.64 22.55
N VAL A 33 0.45 10.16 23.75
CA VAL A 33 1.50 9.65 24.64
C VAL A 33 1.21 8.22 25.08
N ARG A 34 -0.05 7.88 25.40
CA ARG A 34 -0.45 6.51 25.75
C ARG A 34 -0.18 5.53 24.62
N TYR A 35 -0.59 5.85 23.39
CA TYR A 35 -0.31 4.98 22.22
C TYR A 35 1.19 4.82 21.97
N LYS A 36 1.96 5.93 22.06
CA LYS A 36 3.42 5.89 21.90
C LYS A 36 4.11 5.03 22.96
N ALA A 37 3.63 5.02 24.20
CA ALA A 37 4.18 4.17 25.26
C ALA A 37 4.05 2.67 24.94
N HIS A 38 3.02 2.28 24.19
CA HIS A 38 2.84 0.92 23.69
C HIS A 38 3.51 0.65 22.34
N GLY A 39 4.28 1.60 21.80
CA GLY A 39 4.90 1.49 20.48
C GLY A 39 3.89 1.49 19.31
N GLN A 40 2.65 1.91 19.59
CA GLN A 40 1.56 1.91 18.61
C GLN A 40 1.23 3.34 18.17
N PHE A 41 0.65 3.46 16.99
CA PHE A 41 -0.01 4.70 16.56
C PHE A 41 -1.49 4.65 16.92
N MET A 42 -2.08 5.80 17.20
CA MET A 42 -3.54 5.87 17.42
C MET A 42 -4.24 5.46 16.12
N PRO A 43 -5.11 4.43 16.14
CA PRO A 43 -5.83 4.03 14.94
C PRO A 43 -6.81 5.13 14.53
N GLU A 44 -7.00 5.30 13.22
CA GLU A 44 -8.06 6.15 12.68
C GLU A 44 -9.42 5.52 13.03
N ARG A 45 -10.31 6.31 13.64
CA ARG A 45 -11.64 5.85 14.08
C ARG A 45 -12.77 6.64 13.42
N ARG A 46 -12.45 7.52 12.48
CA ARG A 46 -13.46 8.29 11.74
C ARG A 46 -14.15 7.39 10.72
N GLY A 47 -15.47 7.32 10.82
CA GLY A 47 -16.32 6.59 9.87
C GLY A 47 -16.25 5.06 10.00
N GLY A 48 -16.94 4.40 9.07
CA GLY A 48 -17.05 2.95 8.99
C GLY A 48 -18.32 2.41 9.65
N SER A 49 -19.01 1.50 8.95
CA SER A 49 -19.98 0.61 9.60
C SER A 49 -19.23 -0.40 10.46
N ARG A 50 -19.75 -0.64 11.66
CA ARG A 50 -19.25 -1.75 12.48
C ARG A 50 -19.57 -3.04 11.74
N ILE A 51 -18.54 -3.86 11.49
CA ILE A 51 -18.72 -5.21 10.96
C ILE A 51 -19.52 -5.99 12.01
N LYS A 52 -20.68 -6.52 11.59
CA LYS A 52 -21.47 -7.46 12.38
C LYS A 52 -21.10 -8.87 11.98
N ASP A 53 -21.37 -9.85 12.83
CA ASP A 53 -21.12 -11.26 12.52
C ASP A 53 -21.85 -11.70 11.25
N VAL A 54 -23.06 -11.19 11.04
CA VAL A 54 -23.84 -11.39 9.79
C VAL A 54 -23.10 -10.89 8.54
N ASP A 55 -22.36 -9.78 8.63
CA ASP A 55 -21.61 -9.25 7.49
C ASP A 55 -20.44 -10.20 7.12
N ILE A 56 -19.86 -10.86 8.12
CA ILE A 56 -18.80 -11.87 7.93
C ILE A 56 -19.40 -13.11 7.26
N GLU A 57 -20.52 -13.62 7.76
CA GLU A 57 -21.21 -14.78 7.20
C GLU A 57 -21.62 -14.55 5.74
N VAL A 58 -22.21 -13.39 5.44
CA VAL A 58 -22.58 -13.00 4.07
C VAL A 58 -21.34 -12.92 3.18
N THR A 59 -20.26 -12.32 3.68
CA THR A 59 -18.99 -12.20 2.94
C THR A 59 -18.42 -13.58 2.61
N GLU A 60 -18.39 -14.50 3.58
CA GLU A 60 -17.89 -15.86 3.36
C GLU A 60 -18.79 -16.68 2.43
N SER A 61 -20.12 -16.50 2.53
CA SER A 61 -21.08 -17.12 1.60
C SER A 61 -20.84 -16.67 0.16
N ILE A 62 -20.66 -15.36 -0.08
CA ILE A 62 -20.37 -14.81 -1.40
C ILE A 62 -19.04 -15.34 -1.94
N LYS A 63 -17.98 -15.37 -1.11
CA LYS A 63 -16.67 -15.92 -1.51
C LYS A 63 -16.79 -17.39 -1.90
N SER A 64 -17.43 -18.19 -1.05
CA SER A 64 -17.62 -19.62 -1.28
C SER A 64 -18.37 -19.89 -2.58
N TRP A 65 -19.47 -19.16 -2.81
CA TRP A 65 -20.23 -19.26 -4.06
C TRP A 65 -19.40 -18.84 -5.27
N THR A 66 -18.69 -17.72 -5.19
CA THR A 66 -17.84 -17.24 -6.29
C THR A 66 -16.74 -18.24 -6.64
N CYS A 67 -16.08 -18.83 -5.64
CA CYS A 67 -15.05 -19.85 -5.83
C CYS A 67 -15.60 -21.19 -6.36
N SER A 68 -16.86 -21.51 -6.05
CA SER A 68 -17.51 -22.73 -6.55
C SER A 68 -17.81 -22.66 -8.05
N ASN A 69 -17.97 -21.46 -8.61
CA ASN A 69 -18.18 -21.27 -10.02
C ASN A 69 -16.87 -21.50 -10.79
N LYS A 70 -16.83 -22.54 -11.63
CA LYS A 70 -15.75 -22.74 -12.59
C LYS A 70 -15.82 -21.66 -13.65
N CYS A 71 -15.19 -20.51 -13.38
CA CYS A 71 -15.06 -19.42 -14.34
C CYS A 71 -14.28 -19.93 -15.56
N ARG A 72 -15.00 -20.25 -16.64
CA ARG A 72 -14.43 -20.57 -17.94
C ARG A 72 -14.20 -19.23 -18.64
N GLU A 73 -12.98 -18.98 -19.12
CA GLU A 73 -12.65 -17.77 -19.88
C GLU A 73 -13.70 -17.59 -20.97
N SER A 74 -14.40 -16.44 -20.96
CA SER A 74 -15.41 -16.17 -21.98
C SER A 74 -14.72 -16.19 -23.35
N HIS A 75 -15.33 -16.82 -24.34
CA HIS A 75 -14.79 -16.89 -25.71
C HIS A 75 -14.48 -15.50 -26.30
N TYR A 76 -15.20 -14.47 -25.84
CA TYR A 76 -15.01 -13.05 -26.19
C TYR A 76 -14.13 -12.27 -25.20
N GLY A 77 -13.51 -12.96 -24.23
CA GLY A 77 -12.54 -12.36 -23.34
C GLY A 77 -11.40 -11.84 -24.21
N ARG A 78 -11.13 -10.53 -24.15
CA ARG A 78 -10.01 -9.92 -24.86
C ARG A 78 -8.77 -10.76 -24.55
N SER A 79 -8.19 -11.36 -25.59
CA SER A 79 -6.99 -12.20 -25.53
C SER A 79 -6.03 -11.71 -24.46
N LYS A 80 -5.67 -12.57 -23.49
CA LYS A 80 -4.74 -12.33 -22.36
C LYS A 80 -3.86 -11.10 -22.58
N SER A 81 -4.34 -9.93 -22.19
CA SER A 81 -3.53 -8.72 -22.29
C SER A 81 -2.44 -8.87 -21.24
N VAL A 82 -1.22 -9.15 -21.66
CA VAL A 82 -0.07 -9.13 -20.76
C VAL A 82 0.12 -7.67 -20.37
N ARG A 83 -0.34 -7.31 -19.17
CA ARG A 83 -0.13 -5.98 -18.61
C ARG A 83 1.32 -5.89 -18.17
N SER A 84 2.18 -5.39 -19.06
CA SER A 84 3.56 -5.05 -18.74
C SER A 84 3.57 -3.74 -17.96
N TYR A 85 4.07 -3.78 -16.72
CA TYR A 85 4.33 -2.58 -15.94
C TYR A 85 5.75 -2.10 -16.21
N LEU A 86 5.91 -0.80 -16.35
CA LEU A 86 7.19 -0.19 -16.57
C LEU A 86 8.00 -0.23 -15.26
N PRO A 87 9.30 -0.59 -15.29
CA PRO A 87 10.19 -0.39 -14.16
C PRO A 87 10.15 1.08 -13.71
N PRO A 88 10.14 1.37 -12.40
CA PRO A 88 9.91 2.72 -11.86
C PRO A 88 10.98 3.77 -12.24
N GLY A 89 12.08 3.35 -12.88
CA GLY A 89 13.15 4.23 -13.36
C GLY A 89 13.04 4.70 -14.82
N LEU A 90 12.02 4.27 -15.57
CA LEU A 90 11.83 4.67 -16.96
C LEU A 90 10.68 5.69 -17.04
N SER A 91 10.92 6.86 -17.63
CA SER A 91 9.88 7.86 -17.89
C SER A 91 9.25 7.65 -19.27
N LEU A 92 8.01 8.12 -19.46
CA LEU A 92 7.29 8.03 -20.74
C LEU A 92 8.11 8.61 -21.91
N SER A 93 8.88 9.67 -21.68
CA SER A 93 9.74 10.31 -22.69
C SER A 93 10.83 9.38 -23.24
N LYS A 94 11.41 8.49 -22.41
CA LYS A 94 12.44 7.53 -22.86
C LYS A 94 11.86 6.33 -23.63
N ASN A 95 10.53 6.17 -23.66
CA ASN A 95 9.87 5.09 -24.39
C ASN A 95 9.56 5.45 -25.85
N VAL A 96 9.29 6.73 -26.15
CA VAL A 96 9.02 7.15 -27.53
C VAL A 96 10.25 6.90 -28.41
N GLU A 97 11.43 7.27 -27.90
CA GLU A 97 12.73 7.04 -28.56
C GLU A 97 13.02 5.54 -28.79
N ARG A 98 12.64 4.66 -27.85
CA ARG A 98 12.80 3.20 -27.98
C ARG A 98 11.80 2.53 -28.92
N LEU A 99 10.57 3.06 -28.99
CA LEU A 99 9.55 2.59 -29.92
C LEU A 99 9.91 2.96 -31.36
N GLU A 100 10.52 4.12 -31.57
CA GLU A 100 11.04 4.54 -32.87
C GLU A 100 12.23 3.64 -33.31
N ASP A 101 13.15 3.31 -32.40
CA ASP A 101 14.30 2.42 -32.66
C ASP A 101 13.92 0.95 -32.94
N THR A 102 12.83 0.45 -32.34
CA THR A 102 12.41 -0.96 -32.49
C THR A 102 11.60 -1.23 -33.77
N SER A 103 11.20 -0.19 -34.49
CA SER A 103 10.59 -0.29 -35.84
C SER A 103 11.50 -1.00 -36.85
N GLY A 104 12.82 -1.04 -36.60
CA GLY A 104 13.83 -1.58 -37.52
C GLY A 104 14.50 -2.90 -37.10
N ARG A 105 14.28 -3.43 -35.90
CA ARG A 105 14.92 -4.68 -35.44
C ARG A 105 13.90 -5.67 -34.89
N ARG A 106 13.32 -6.49 -35.78
CA ARG A 106 12.69 -7.77 -35.39
C ARG A 106 13.78 -8.80 -35.10
N GLU A 107 14.44 -8.69 -33.96
CA GLU A 107 15.07 -9.87 -33.35
C GLU A 107 14.54 -10.07 -31.94
N LYS A 108 14.04 -11.28 -31.71
CA LYS A 108 13.33 -11.73 -30.53
C LYS A 108 14.29 -11.74 -29.35
N GLU A 109 14.39 -10.65 -28.60
CA GLU A 109 15.05 -10.70 -27.31
C GLU A 109 14.18 -11.49 -26.32
N LYS A 110 14.72 -12.64 -25.93
CA LYS A 110 14.15 -13.60 -25.00
C LYS A 110 13.76 -12.87 -23.71
N CYS A 111 12.48 -12.92 -23.35
CA CYS A 111 12.04 -12.60 -22.00
C CYS A 111 12.74 -13.56 -21.03
N PHE A 112 13.68 -13.03 -20.25
CA PHE A 112 14.23 -13.71 -19.10
C PHE A 112 13.13 -13.78 -18.02
N TYR A 113 12.48 -14.93 -17.93
CA TYR A 113 11.68 -15.27 -16.76
C TYR A 113 12.66 -15.55 -15.61
N LEU A 114 12.64 -14.71 -14.57
CA LEU A 114 13.21 -15.06 -13.28
C LEU A 114 12.37 -16.21 -12.71
N GLN A 115 12.85 -17.45 -12.85
CA GLN A 115 12.32 -18.59 -12.10
C GLN A 115 12.62 -18.36 -10.62
N VAL A 116 11.61 -17.94 -9.86
CA VAL A 116 11.62 -18.08 -8.41
C VAL A 116 11.30 -19.54 -8.12
N GLN A 117 12.32 -20.34 -7.84
CA GLN A 117 12.14 -21.71 -7.35
C GLN A 117 11.53 -21.66 -5.95
N GLY A 118 10.21 -21.85 -5.87
CA GLY A 118 9.55 -22.26 -4.64
C GLY A 118 9.63 -23.77 -4.52
N HIS A 119 10.65 -24.28 -3.81
CA HIS A 119 10.61 -25.64 -3.28
C HIS A 119 9.64 -25.64 -2.10
N LEU A 120 8.44 -26.15 -2.35
CA LEU A 120 7.54 -26.68 -1.32
C LEU A 120 7.74 -28.19 -1.35
N LEU A 121 8.47 -28.72 -0.36
CA LEU A 121 8.25 -29.97 0.37
C LEU A 121 9.16 -29.95 1.60
#